data_AF-A0A352D3D4-F1
#
_entry.id   AF-A0A352D3D4-F1
#
_cell.length_a   1.000
_cell.length_b   1.000
_cell.length_c   1.000
_cell.angle_alpha   90.00
_cell.angle_beta   90.00
_cell.angle_gamma   90.00
#
_symmetry.space_group_name_H-M   'P 1'
#
loop_
_entity.id
_entity.type
_entity.pdbx_description
1 polymer ?
#
loop_
_entity_poly.entity_id
_entity_poly.type
_entity_poly.pdbx_seq_one_letter_code
_entity_poly.pdbx_strand_id
1 'polypeptide(L)'
;MKKLFLIPLVIAVLAIPVGVFAQEEATEDETTEINLISAPTEEEEDTFVVTPPSDISYTFSLVLEEIREFFTLDPDKKIEMRLEYAEKRLVEMEALSAEGNTEQLEKVQARYERQIAKAIQMANKDADKAEERLDKVEEIRARHLEVLDGVLGRVADEAKPSIEKVIEKTTARYETDKSERQALKKANKGGNSDTQDTTEEIEE
;
A
#
# COMPACT_ATOMS: atom_id res chain seq x y z
N MET A 1 41.69 -14.03 -26.29
CA MET A 1 40.21 -14.17 -26.18
C MET A 1 39.82 -13.60 -24.81
N LYS A 2 39.17 -12.42 -24.77
CA LYS A 2 37.79 -12.23 -24.24
C LYS A 2 37.62 -12.87 -22.83
N LYS A 3 37.41 -12.19 -21.70
CA LYS A 3 37.06 -10.81 -21.33
C LYS A 3 37.60 -10.55 -19.90
N LEU A 4 38.09 -9.33 -19.62
CA LEU A 4 38.11 -8.78 -18.25
C LEU A 4 36.66 -8.48 -17.83
N PHE A 5 36.31 -8.66 -16.55
CA PHE A 5 35.80 -7.61 -15.65
C PHE A 5 35.34 -8.20 -14.30
N LEU A 6 36.05 -7.75 -13.25
CA LEU A 6 35.63 -7.44 -11.87
C LEU A 6 34.71 -8.41 -11.08
N ILE A 7 35.35 -9.14 -10.15
CA ILE A 7 34.82 -9.54 -8.83
C ILE A 7 35.33 -8.47 -7.81
N PRO A 8 34.96 -8.40 -6.51
CA PRO A 8 33.69 -8.49 -5.76
C PRO A 8 33.36 -7.17 -5.00
N LEU A 9 32.11 -6.96 -4.57
CA LEU A 9 31.83 -6.05 -3.44
C LEU A 9 32.14 -6.80 -2.14
N VAL A 10 33.40 -6.74 -1.72
CA VAL A 10 33.88 -7.26 -0.44
C VAL A 10 33.32 -6.38 0.67
N ILE A 11 32.56 -7.01 1.57
CA ILE A 11 32.21 -6.46 2.88
C ILE A 11 33.52 -6.27 3.65
N ALA A 12 33.99 -5.04 3.74
CA ALA A 12 35.11 -4.66 4.59
C ALA A 12 34.60 -4.39 6.01
N VAL A 13 34.52 -5.45 6.84
CA VAL A 13 34.51 -5.29 8.29
C VAL A 13 35.94 -4.92 8.69
N LEU A 14 36.17 -3.62 8.90
CA LEU A 14 37.46 -3.08 9.30
C LEU A 14 37.58 -3.20 10.82
N ALA A 15 38.38 -4.16 11.28
CA ALA A 15 38.78 -4.30 12.68
C ALA A 15 39.73 -3.16 13.07
N ILE A 16 39.35 -2.36 14.07
CA ILE A 16 40.22 -1.32 14.64
C ILE A 16 40.78 -1.85 15.99
N PRO A 17 42.11 -1.78 16.23
CA PRO A 17 42.71 -2.17 17.50
C PRO A 17 42.45 -1.11 18.59
N VAL A 18 42.06 -1.57 19.78
CA VAL A 18 41.85 -0.73 20.96
C VAL A 18 43.21 -0.34 21.54
N GLY A 19 43.64 0.89 21.29
CA GLY A 19 44.81 1.51 21.91
C GLY A 19 44.40 2.39 23.09
N VAL A 20 44.86 2.03 24.29
CA VAL A 20 44.79 2.83 25.52
C VAL A 20 45.79 3.99 25.42
N PHE A 21 45.35 5.25 25.47
CA PHE A 21 46.20 6.40 25.79
C PHE A 21 45.44 7.46 26.60
N ALA A 22 46.17 8.01 27.57
CA ALA A 22 45.69 8.84 28.65
C ALA A 22 45.56 10.33 28.28
N GLN A 23 44.49 10.93 28.79
CA GLN A 23 44.20 12.30 29.21
C GLN A 23 45.31 13.37 29.05
N GLU A 24 45.04 14.49 28.35
CA GLU A 24 44.90 15.85 28.93
C GLU A 24 44.49 16.90 27.85
N GLU A 25 43.50 17.71 28.23
CA GLU A 25 42.97 19.00 27.73
C GLU A 25 43.04 19.47 26.26
N ALA A 26 41.80 19.77 25.80
CA ALA A 26 41.34 21.00 25.16
C ALA A 26 41.18 21.02 23.62
N THR A 27 39.96 21.47 23.29
CA THR A 27 39.46 22.10 22.06
C THR A 27 39.08 21.23 20.86
N GLU A 28 37.79 21.37 20.54
CA GLU A 28 37.17 21.41 19.21
C GLU A 28 36.86 20.10 18.49
N ASP A 29 35.53 19.89 18.40
CA ASP A 29 34.74 19.27 17.34
C ASP A 29 34.74 17.74 17.09
N GLU A 30 33.50 17.28 16.91
CA GLU A 30 33.08 16.20 16.02
C GLU A 30 33.27 14.76 16.50
N THR A 31 32.31 14.28 17.30
CA THR A 31 31.87 12.88 17.27
C THR A 31 30.35 12.82 17.38
N THR A 32 29.68 12.78 16.23
CA THR A 32 28.24 12.54 16.15
C THR A 32 27.98 11.07 16.46
N GLU A 33 27.83 10.76 17.75
CA GLU A 33 27.26 9.51 18.20
C GLU A 33 25.86 9.37 17.58
N ILE A 34 25.65 8.27 16.87
CA ILE A 34 24.34 7.89 16.35
C ILE A 34 23.50 7.46 17.55
N ASN A 35 22.99 8.44 18.27
CA ASN A 35 22.05 8.25 19.35
C ASN A 35 20.79 7.65 18.72
N LEU A 36 20.49 6.39 19.06
CA LEU A 36 19.19 5.80 18.81
C LEU A 36 18.17 6.75 19.43
N ILE A 37 17.49 7.51 18.58
CA ILE A 37 16.38 8.38 18.96
C ILE A 37 15.35 7.48 19.64
N SER A 38 15.34 7.55 20.97
CA SER A 38 14.22 7.14 21.78
C SER A 38 13.03 7.94 21.29
N ALA A 39 12.07 7.23 20.72
CA ALA A 39 10.87 7.80 20.14
C ALA A 39 10.18 8.74 21.14
N PRO A 40 9.92 10.01 20.79
CA PRO A 40 8.88 10.77 21.44
C PRO A 40 7.57 10.03 21.16
N THR A 41 6.97 9.51 22.22
CA THR A 41 5.57 9.11 22.20
C THR A 41 4.76 10.40 22.23
N GLU A 42 4.55 10.98 21.06
CA GLU A 42 3.53 11.98 20.84
C GLU A 42 2.36 11.26 20.16
N GLU A 43 1.20 11.32 20.80
CA GLU A 43 -0.07 10.98 20.17
C GLU A 43 -0.29 12.00 19.04
N GLU A 44 0.32 11.75 17.89
CA GLU A 44 0.03 12.51 16.68
C GLU A 44 -1.35 12.09 16.19
N GLU A 45 -2.27 13.05 16.13
CA GLU A 45 -3.38 12.93 15.20
C GLU A 45 -2.76 12.62 13.85
N ASP A 46 -3.12 11.47 13.27
CA ASP A 46 -2.53 10.89 12.05
C ASP A 46 -2.87 11.78 10.84
N THR A 47 -2.25 12.96 10.79
CA THR A 47 -2.28 13.81 9.61
C THR A 47 -1.36 13.14 8.63
N PHE A 48 -1.97 12.44 7.68
CA PHE A 48 -1.25 11.76 6.63
C PHE A 48 -0.40 12.78 5.84
N VAL A 49 0.91 12.85 6.11
CA VAL A 49 1.82 13.78 5.41
C VAL A 49 2.06 13.25 4.00
N VAL A 50 1.35 13.83 3.03
CA VAL A 50 1.42 13.44 1.62
C VAL A 50 2.46 14.29 0.93
N THR A 51 3.49 13.65 0.36
CA THR A 51 4.46 14.34 -0.50
C THR A 51 3.80 14.62 -1.86
N PRO A 52 3.75 15.88 -2.33
CA PRO A 52 3.19 16.20 -3.63
C PRO A 52 3.92 15.44 -4.76
N PRO A 53 3.21 14.90 -5.77
CA PRO A 53 3.85 14.18 -6.87
C PRO A 53 4.84 15.01 -7.71
N SER A 54 4.76 16.34 -7.61
CA SER A 54 5.65 17.31 -8.27
C SER A 54 7.01 17.49 -7.58
N ASP A 55 7.19 17.00 -6.35
CA ASP A 55 8.42 17.11 -5.57
C ASP A 55 9.42 15.96 -5.85
N ILE A 56 10.72 16.24 -5.84
CA ILE A 56 11.78 15.25 -5.99
C ILE A 56 11.74 14.21 -4.86
N SER A 57 11.38 14.63 -3.65
CA SER A 57 11.21 13.78 -2.47
C SER A 57 10.11 12.73 -2.61
N TYR A 58 9.17 12.91 -3.55
CA TYR A 58 8.12 11.92 -3.86
C TYR A 58 8.71 10.56 -4.29
N THR A 59 9.81 10.58 -5.02
CA THR A 59 10.47 9.32 -5.42
C THR A 59 11.03 8.57 -4.21
N PHE A 60 11.54 9.29 -3.21
CA PHE A 60 12.01 8.70 -1.96
C PHE A 60 10.86 8.21 -1.09
N SER A 61 9.73 8.92 -1.03
CA SER A 61 8.55 8.46 -0.28
C SER A 61 8.03 7.14 -0.84
N LEU A 62 7.95 7.00 -2.17
CA LEU A 62 7.58 5.74 -2.82
C LEU A 62 8.56 4.59 -2.50
N VAL A 63 9.86 4.86 -2.45
CA VAL A 63 10.87 3.83 -2.08
C VAL A 63 10.73 3.43 -0.62
N LEU A 64 10.52 4.40 0.28
CA LEU A 64 10.28 4.13 1.70
C LEU A 64 9.00 3.32 1.91
N GLU A 65 7.93 3.60 1.14
CA GLU A 65 6.70 2.81 1.14
C GLU A 65 6.98 1.32 0.83
N GLU A 66 7.80 1.06 -0.19
CA GLU A 66 8.19 -0.31 -0.59
C GLU A 66 9.10 -0.99 0.45
N ILE A 67 10.06 -0.25 1.03
CA ILE A 67 10.94 -0.77 2.08
C ILE A 67 10.12 -1.15 3.32
N ARG A 68 9.24 -0.27 3.79
CA ARG A 68 8.37 -0.54 4.94
C ARG A 68 7.50 -1.77 4.70
N GLU A 69 7.00 -1.94 3.47
CA GLU A 69 6.22 -3.11 3.10
C GLU A 69 7.03 -4.40 3.08
N PHE A 70 8.25 -4.33 2.58
CA PHE A 70 9.15 -5.48 2.53
C PHE A 70 9.42 -6.03 3.94
N PHE A 71 9.65 -5.14 4.91
CA PHE A 71 9.92 -5.51 6.30
C PHE A 71 8.68 -5.76 7.16
N THR A 72 7.49 -5.40 6.69
CA THR A 72 6.24 -5.86 7.32
C THR A 72 6.11 -7.36 7.06
N LEU A 73 5.88 -8.19 8.08
CA LEU A 73 5.74 -9.65 7.90
C LEU A 73 4.29 -10.12 8.04
N ASP A 74 3.49 -9.36 8.78
CA ASP A 74 2.09 -9.65 9.04
C ASP A 74 1.23 -9.40 7.77
N PRO A 75 0.51 -10.42 7.25
CA PRO A 75 -0.32 -10.28 6.06
C PRO A 75 -1.48 -9.28 6.21
N ASP A 76 -2.10 -9.22 7.39
CA ASP A 76 -3.21 -8.32 7.68
C ASP A 76 -2.72 -6.86 7.66
N LYS A 77 -1.58 -6.61 8.32
CA LYS A 77 -0.92 -5.29 8.26
C LYS A 77 -0.47 -4.92 6.86
N LYS A 78 -0.02 -5.87 6.02
CA LYS A 78 0.30 -5.56 4.61
C LYS A 78 -0.92 -5.13 3.82
N ILE A 79 -2.06 -5.78 4.03
CA ILE A 79 -3.32 -5.40 3.35
C ILE A 79 -3.71 -3.99 3.79
N GLU A 80 -3.72 -3.71 5.09
CA GLU A 80 -4.00 -2.37 5.63
C GLU A 80 -3.08 -1.30 5.05
N MET A 81 -1.78 -1.55 5.06
CA MET A 81 -0.81 -0.58 4.56
C MET A 81 -0.93 -0.36 3.04
N ARG A 82 -1.32 -1.38 2.26
CA ARG A 82 -1.64 -1.21 0.84
C ARG A 82 -2.89 -0.34 0.65
N LEU A 83 -3.90 -0.47 1.52
CA LEU A 83 -5.09 0.37 1.48
C LEU A 83 -4.79 1.81 1.90
N GLU A 84 -3.96 2.00 2.94
CA GLU A 84 -3.40 3.30 3.32
C GLU A 84 -2.70 3.93 2.11
N TYR A 85 -1.81 3.19 1.44
CA TYR A 85 -1.12 3.68 0.24
C TYR A 85 -2.08 4.06 -0.89
N ALA A 86 -3.21 3.36 -1.04
CA ALA A 86 -4.24 3.74 -2.00
C ALA A 86 -4.91 5.07 -1.61
N GLU A 87 -5.20 5.28 -0.32
CA GLU A 87 -5.71 6.55 0.20
C GLU A 87 -4.75 7.72 -0.06
N LYS A 88 -3.43 7.52 0.12
CA LYS A 88 -2.41 8.53 -0.25
C LYS A 88 -2.55 8.96 -1.70
N ARG A 89 -2.75 8.00 -2.60
CA ARG A 89 -2.94 8.29 -4.03
C ARG A 89 -4.22 9.08 -4.28
N LEU A 90 -5.29 8.95 -3.49
CA LEU A 90 -6.48 9.80 -3.63
C LEU A 90 -6.18 11.25 -3.27
N VAL A 91 -5.43 11.48 -2.19
CA VAL A 91 -5.01 12.83 -1.80
C VAL A 91 -4.09 13.45 -2.86
N GLU A 92 -3.19 12.65 -3.45
CA GLU A 92 -2.37 13.07 -4.59
C GLU A 92 -3.22 13.43 -5.82
N MET A 93 -4.29 12.67 -6.11
CA MET A 93 -5.22 12.99 -7.20
C MET A 93 -5.98 14.29 -6.95
N GLU A 94 -6.39 14.56 -5.71
CA GLU A 94 -7.03 15.83 -5.33
C GLU A 94 -6.07 17.01 -5.59
N ALA A 95 -4.83 16.90 -5.10
CA ALA A 95 -3.81 17.94 -5.30
C ALA A 95 -3.51 18.18 -6.79
N LEU A 96 -3.30 17.12 -7.57
CA LEU A 96 -3.01 17.23 -9.01
C LEU A 96 -4.19 17.79 -9.80
N SER A 97 -5.42 17.51 -9.37
CA SER A 97 -6.62 18.01 -10.04
C SER A 97 -6.86 19.49 -9.73
N ALA A 98 -6.48 19.96 -8.54
CA ALA A 98 -6.45 21.39 -8.25
C ALA A 98 -5.42 22.14 -9.10
N GLU A 99 -4.31 21.49 -9.46
CA GLU A 99 -3.25 22.03 -10.32
C GLU A 99 -3.54 21.90 -11.83
N GLY A 100 -4.60 21.17 -12.23
CA GLY A 100 -4.91 20.91 -13.64
C GLY A 100 -3.94 19.95 -14.34
N ASN A 101 -3.19 19.16 -13.58
CA ASN A 101 -2.11 18.30 -14.08
C ASN A 101 -2.61 16.89 -14.45
N THR A 102 -3.27 16.81 -15.61
CA THR A 102 -3.96 15.59 -16.07
C THR A 102 -3.03 14.42 -16.40
N GLU A 103 -1.78 14.67 -16.85
CA GLU A 103 -0.82 13.60 -17.15
C GLU A 103 -0.37 12.86 -15.89
N GLN A 104 -0.08 13.59 -14.81
CA GLN A 104 0.31 12.97 -13.54
C GLN A 104 -0.89 12.28 -12.87
N LEU A 105 -2.10 12.80 -13.08
CA LEU A 105 -3.32 12.22 -12.54
C LEU A 105 -3.52 10.77 -13.01
N GLU A 106 -3.31 10.47 -14.29
CA GLU A 106 -3.41 9.08 -14.80
C GLU A 106 -2.35 8.15 -14.18
N LYS A 107 -1.14 8.66 -13.91
CA LYS A 107 -0.06 7.88 -13.25
C LYS A 107 -0.42 7.57 -11.80
N VAL A 108 -0.94 8.55 -11.07
CA VAL A 108 -1.39 8.37 -9.67
C VAL A 108 -2.59 7.43 -9.61
N GLN A 109 -3.54 7.55 -10.54
CA GLN A 109 -4.65 6.59 -10.69
C GLN A 109 -4.15 5.16 -10.91
N ALA A 110 -3.20 4.95 -11.81
CA ALA A 110 -2.65 3.62 -12.05
C ALA A 110 -1.94 3.05 -10.81
N ARG A 111 -1.33 3.91 -9.97
CA ARG A 111 -0.76 3.50 -8.68
C ARG A 111 -1.85 3.10 -7.70
N TYR A 112 -2.92 3.90 -7.58
CA TYR A 112 -4.09 3.58 -6.77
C TYR A 112 -4.65 2.19 -7.11
N GLU A 113 -4.95 1.94 -8.39
CA GLU A 113 -5.48 0.66 -8.86
C GLU A 113 -4.54 -0.51 -8.53
N ARG A 114 -3.23 -0.30 -8.64
CA ARG A 114 -2.22 -1.30 -8.30
C ARG A 114 -2.22 -1.63 -6.81
N GLN A 115 -2.37 -0.64 -5.93
CA GLN A 115 -2.43 -0.86 -4.49
C GLN A 115 -3.66 -1.70 -4.12
N ILE A 116 -4.83 -1.34 -4.66
CA ILE A 116 -6.07 -2.08 -4.49
C ILE A 116 -5.94 -3.52 -5.01
N ALA A 117 -5.45 -3.71 -6.23
CA ALA A 117 -5.29 -5.05 -6.81
C ALA A 117 -4.37 -5.95 -5.97
N LYS A 118 -3.27 -5.39 -5.44
CA LYS A 118 -2.36 -6.13 -4.55
C LYS A 118 -3.02 -6.44 -3.19
N ALA A 119 -3.80 -5.52 -2.63
CA ALA A 119 -4.55 -5.77 -1.39
C ALA A 119 -5.54 -6.93 -1.57
N ILE A 120 -6.30 -6.95 -2.67
CA ILE A 120 -7.19 -8.07 -3.03
C ILE A 120 -6.40 -9.37 -3.19
N GLN A 121 -5.29 -9.33 -3.94
CA GLN A 121 -4.47 -10.51 -4.16
C GLN A 121 -3.95 -11.08 -2.83
N MET A 122 -3.51 -10.23 -1.91
CA MET A 122 -3.05 -10.64 -0.58
C MET A 122 -4.19 -11.17 0.29
N ALA A 123 -5.35 -10.53 0.24
CA ALA A 123 -6.54 -10.98 0.96
C ALA A 123 -6.94 -12.41 0.57
N ASN A 124 -6.81 -12.76 -0.72
CA ASN A 124 -7.12 -14.09 -1.23
C ASN A 124 -6.07 -15.19 -0.96
N LYS A 125 -4.90 -14.87 -0.38
CA LYS A 125 -3.83 -15.88 -0.21
C LYS A 125 -4.15 -16.97 0.81
N ASP A 126 -5.03 -16.66 1.76
CA ASP A 126 -5.36 -17.49 2.89
C ASP A 126 -6.88 -17.72 2.87
N ALA A 127 -7.29 -18.92 2.47
CA ALA A 127 -8.69 -19.22 2.22
C ALA A 127 -9.57 -19.03 3.47
N ASP A 128 -9.03 -19.31 4.66
CA ASP A 128 -9.77 -19.25 5.92
C ASP A 128 -10.08 -17.80 6.33
N LYS A 129 -9.21 -16.86 5.95
CA LYS A 129 -9.36 -15.42 6.23
C LYS A 129 -9.79 -14.58 5.02
N ALA A 130 -9.90 -15.20 3.84
CA ALA A 130 -10.13 -14.46 2.60
C ALA A 130 -11.44 -13.68 2.63
N GLU A 131 -12.50 -14.25 3.21
CA GLU A 131 -13.78 -13.57 3.31
C GLU A 131 -13.68 -12.28 4.13
N GLU A 132 -13.19 -12.38 5.37
CA GLU A 132 -13.00 -11.25 6.28
C GLU A 132 -12.12 -10.15 5.68
N ARG A 133 -10.95 -10.54 5.14
CA ARG A 133 -9.99 -9.60 4.53
C ARG A 133 -10.58 -8.88 3.34
N LEU A 134 -11.34 -9.59 2.50
CA LEU A 134 -11.97 -8.98 1.34
C LEU A 134 -13.14 -8.08 1.73
N ASP A 135 -13.90 -8.39 2.79
CA ASP A 135 -14.94 -7.49 3.31
C ASP A 135 -14.32 -6.16 3.76
N LYS A 136 -13.20 -6.21 4.48
CA LYS A 136 -12.46 -5.01 4.87
C LYS A 136 -11.96 -4.19 3.68
N VAL A 137 -11.41 -4.87 2.66
CA VAL A 137 -10.97 -4.22 1.41
C VAL A 137 -12.16 -3.56 0.69
N GLU A 138 -13.32 -4.20 0.67
CA GLU A 138 -14.53 -3.68 0.02
C GLU A 138 -15.05 -2.44 0.75
N GLU A 139 -15.12 -2.49 2.08
CA GLU A 139 -15.53 -1.38 2.94
C GLU A 139 -14.67 -0.13 2.72
N ILE A 140 -13.35 -0.29 2.75
CA ILE A 140 -12.42 0.82 2.53
C ILE A 140 -12.55 1.36 1.10
N ARG A 141 -12.75 0.50 0.10
CA ARG A 141 -12.90 0.96 -1.28
C ARG A 141 -14.20 1.71 -1.53
N ALA A 142 -15.28 1.36 -0.82
CA ALA A 142 -16.51 2.15 -0.85
C ALA A 142 -16.26 3.58 -0.35
N ARG A 143 -15.51 3.73 0.76
CA ARG A 143 -15.08 5.05 1.24
C ARG A 143 -14.20 5.79 0.23
N HIS A 144 -13.29 5.09 -0.44
CA HIS A 144 -12.45 5.70 -1.48
C HIS A 144 -13.27 6.28 -2.64
N LEU A 145 -14.37 5.62 -3.04
CA LEU A 145 -15.28 6.15 -4.05
C LEU A 145 -15.98 7.42 -3.56
N GLU A 146 -16.44 7.45 -2.30
CA GLU A 146 -17.02 8.66 -1.69
C GLU A 146 -16.01 9.83 -1.64
N VAL A 147 -14.74 9.54 -1.36
CA VAL A 147 -13.67 10.55 -1.41
C VAL A 147 -13.50 11.09 -2.83
N LEU A 148 -13.45 10.23 -3.84
CA LEU A 148 -13.32 10.65 -5.24
C LEU A 148 -14.51 11.51 -5.70
N ASP A 149 -15.73 11.14 -5.33
CA ASP A 149 -16.92 11.96 -5.59
C ASP A 149 -16.84 13.32 -4.89
N GLY A 150 -16.33 13.34 -3.65
CA GLY A 150 -16.05 14.56 -2.92
C GLY A 150 -15.01 15.45 -3.61
N VAL A 151 -13.96 14.85 -4.19
CA VAL A 151 -12.94 15.56 -4.97
C VAL A 151 -13.54 16.16 -6.23
N LEU A 152 -14.39 15.43 -6.96
CA LEU A 152 -15.07 15.95 -8.16
C LEU A 152 -15.85 17.24 -7.88
N GLY A 153 -16.44 17.37 -6.69
CA GLY A 153 -17.15 18.59 -6.27
C GLY A 153 -16.26 19.80 -5.97
N ARG A 154 -14.95 19.61 -5.77
CA ARG A 154 -14.00 20.67 -5.34
C ARG A 154 -12.99 21.07 -6.42
N VAL A 155 -12.76 20.22 -7.42
CA VAL A 155 -11.75 20.47 -8.45
C VAL A 155 -12.17 21.56 -9.45
N ALA A 156 -11.18 22.18 -10.08
CA ALA A 156 -11.39 23.17 -11.13
C ALA A 156 -12.10 22.55 -12.35
N ASP A 157 -12.83 23.36 -13.11
CA ASP A 157 -13.63 22.91 -14.26
C ASP A 157 -12.78 22.20 -15.32
N GLU A 158 -11.53 22.62 -15.47
CA GLU A 158 -10.55 22.02 -16.39
C GLU A 158 -10.16 20.58 -16.00
N ALA A 159 -10.21 20.25 -14.71
CA ALA A 159 -9.84 18.93 -14.19
C ALA A 159 -11.02 17.97 -14.04
N LYS A 160 -12.26 18.48 -14.00
CA LYS A 160 -13.49 17.66 -13.85
C LYS A 160 -13.55 16.46 -14.81
N PRO A 161 -13.32 16.60 -16.13
CA PRO A 161 -13.41 15.47 -17.05
C PRO A 161 -12.40 14.36 -16.72
N SER A 162 -11.24 14.72 -16.16
CA SER A 162 -10.22 13.75 -15.82
C SER A 162 -10.55 13.02 -14.51
N ILE A 163 -11.10 13.72 -13.51
CA ILE A 163 -11.61 13.08 -12.29
C ILE A 163 -12.84 12.21 -12.57
N GLU A 164 -13.76 12.64 -13.43
CA GLU A 164 -14.91 11.82 -13.86
C GLU A 164 -14.44 10.49 -14.47
N LYS A 165 -13.44 10.53 -15.35
CA LYS A 165 -12.81 9.32 -15.92
C LYS A 165 -12.18 8.43 -14.84
N VAL A 166 -11.58 9.02 -13.81
CA VAL A 166 -11.03 8.28 -12.66
C VAL A 166 -12.13 7.56 -11.89
N ILE A 167 -13.23 8.26 -11.58
CA ILE A 167 -14.39 7.71 -10.88
C ILE A 167 -15.04 6.60 -11.68
N GLU A 168 -15.28 6.82 -12.98
CA GLU A 168 -15.88 5.82 -13.86
C GLU A 168 -15.05 4.52 -13.86
N LYS A 169 -13.75 4.63 -14.11
CA LYS A 169 -12.85 3.47 -14.16
C LYS A 169 -12.76 2.75 -12.81
N THR A 170 -12.71 3.51 -11.71
CA THR A 170 -12.63 2.96 -10.36
C THR A 170 -13.93 2.24 -9.98
N THR A 171 -15.07 2.83 -10.31
CA THR A 171 -16.41 2.26 -10.05
C THR A 171 -16.63 1.01 -10.87
N ALA A 172 -16.34 1.04 -12.18
CA ALA A 172 -16.47 -0.12 -13.04
C ALA A 172 -15.64 -1.31 -12.53
N ARG A 173 -14.41 -1.02 -12.06
CA ARG A 173 -13.55 -2.06 -11.48
C ARG A 173 -14.08 -2.59 -10.14
N TYR A 174 -14.55 -1.70 -9.26
CA TYR A 174 -15.14 -2.08 -7.98
C TYR A 174 -16.37 -2.98 -8.15
N GLU A 175 -17.29 -2.61 -9.03
CA GLU A 175 -18.50 -3.40 -9.31
C GLU A 175 -18.15 -4.76 -9.93
N THR A 176 -17.17 -4.80 -10.83
CA THR A 176 -16.67 -6.07 -11.40
C THR A 176 -16.16 -6.99 -10.30
N ASP A 177 -15.18 -6.52 -9.51
CA ASP A 177 -14.57 -7.32 -8.42
C ASP A 177 -15.63 -7.78 -7.40
N LYS A 178 -16.59 -6.90 -7.06
CA LYS A 178 -17.70 -7.20 -6.15
C LYS A 178 -18.65 -8.27 -6.70
N SER A 179 -19.02 -8.17 -7.98
CA SER A 179 -19.91 -9.14 -8.62
C SER A 179 -19.27 -10.54 -8.73
N GLU A 180 -17.98 -10.61 -9.08
CA GLU A 180 -17.21 -11.85 -9.12
C GLU A 180 -17.17 -12.51 -7.74
N ARG A 181 -16.88 -11.73 -6.71
CA ARG A 181 -16.85 -12.21 -5.32
C ARG A 181 -18.21 -12.75 -4.86
N GLN A 182 -19.30 -12.06 -5.17
CA GLN A 182 -20.65 -12.52 -4.84
C GLN A 182 -21.02 -13.82 -5.56
N ALA A 183 -20.59 -13.98 -6.83
CA ALA A 183 -20.79 -15.22 -7.57
C ALA A 183 -20.03 -16.40 -6.91
N LEU A 184 -18.78 -16.17 -6.49
CA LEU A 184 -17.98 -17.17 -5.78
C LEU A 184 -18.60 -17.57 -4.43
N LYS A 185 -19.10 -16.60 -3.64
CA LYS A 185 -19.81 -16.89 -2.38
C LYS A 185 -21.06 -17.76 -2.60
N LYS A 186 -21.84 -17.46 -3.65
CA LYS A 186 -23.03 -18.26 -4.00
C LYS A 186 -22.66 -19.68 -4.45
N ALA A 187 -21.62 -19.83 -5.27
CA ALA A 187 -21.13 -21.14 -5.73
C ALA A 187 -20.68 -22.03 -4.55
N ASN A 188 -19.93 -21.47 -3.60
CA ASN A 188 -19.47 -22.20 -2.42
C ASN A 188 -20.62 -22.60 -1.48
N LYS A 189 -21.67 -21.77 -1.38
CA LYS A 189 -22.84 -22.05 -0.53
C LYS A 189 -23.79 -23.11 -1.14
N GLY A 190 -23.83 -23.22 -2.47
CA GLY A 190 -24.65 -24.22 -3.19
C GLY A 190 -24.05 -25.63 -3.24
N GLY A 191 -22.76 -25.81 -2.92
CA GLY A 191 -22.09 -27.12 -2.93
C GLY A 191 -22.25 -27.96 -1.65
N ASN A 192 -22.89 -27.44 -0.60
CA ASN A 192 -22.96 -28.06 0.72
C ASN A 192 -24.39 -28.50 1.14
N SER A 193 -25.35 -28.63 0.21
CA SER A 193 -26.74 -29.03 0.52
C SER A 193 -27.13 -30.45 0.10
N ASP A 194 -26.34 -31.17 -0.70
CA ASP A 194 -26.80 -32.40 -1.37
C ASP A 194 -26.11 -33.68 -0.88
N THR A 195 -25.77 -33.79 0.40
CA THR A 195 -25.23 -35.06 0.95
C THR A 195 -25.74 -35.39 2.33
N GLN A 196 -27.05 -35.27 2.56
CA GLN A 196 -27.74 -36.01 3.62
C GLN A 196 -29.20 -36.23 3.22
N ASP A 197 -29.46 -37.18 2.31
CA ASP A 197 -30.61 -38.08 2.47
C ASP A 197 -30.53 -39.24 1.47
N THR A 198 -30.16 -40.42 1.93
CA THR A 198 -30.54 -41.74 1.37
C THR A 198 -30.02 -42.78 2.37
N THR A 199 -30.61 -42.77 3.56
CA THR A 199 -30.56 -43.93 4.46
C THR A 199 -31.96 -44.19 4.99
N GLU A 200 -32.85 -44.48 4.06
CA GLU A 200 -34.12 -45.20 4.25
C GLU A 200 -34.27 -45.99 2.95
N GLU A 201 -34.65 -47.25 2.86
CA GLU A 201 -35.10 -48.27 3.78
C GLU A 201 -35.20 -49.48 2.84
N ILE A 202 -34.47 -50.57 3.11
CA ILE A 202 -34.76 -51.87 2.49
C ILE A 202 -34.73 -52.90 3.61
N GLU A 203 -35.77 -52.86 4.44
CA GLU A 203 -36.31 -54.07 5.06
C GLU A 203 -37.45 -54.57 4.18
N GLU A 204 -37.24 -55.74 3.59
CA GLU A 204 -38.14 -56.89 3.31
C GLU A 204 -37.76 -57.64 2.03
#